data_AF-A0A4R9PG29-F1
#
_entry.id   AF-A0A4R9PG29-F1
#
_cell.length_a   1.000
_cell.length_b   1.000
_cell.length_c   1.000
_cell.angle_alpha   90.00
_cell.angle_beta   90.00
_cell.angle_gamma   90.00
#
_symmetry.space_group_name_H-M   'P 1'
#
loop_
_entity.id
_entity.type
_entity.pdbx_description
1 polymer ?
#
loop_
_entity_poly.entity_id
_entity_poly.type
_entity_poly.pdbx_seq_one_letter_code
_entity_poly.pdbx_strand_id
1 'polypeptide(L)' 'MASFSQEQLQAIADALADTSEGLRGPEIGHLLTSCRIKDTDPAITKRHRLYNAFAHEQNTRRDRTR' A
#
# COMPACT_ATOMS: atom_id res chain seq x y z
N MET A 1 -12.98 -5.78 12.85
CA MET A 1 -13.00 -5.68 11.36
C MET A 1 -12.01 -6.69 10.80
N ALA A 2 -12.30 -7.28 9.64
CA ALA A 2 -11.36 -8.18 8.98
C ALA A 2 -10.15 -7.39 8.45
N SER A 3 -8.95 -7.84 8.79
CA SER A 3 -7.70 -7.39 8.17
C SER A 3 -7.41 -8.25 6.94
N PHE A 4 -6.78 -7.69 5.92
CA PHE A 4 -6.27 -8.47 4.81
C PHE A 4 -5.09 -9.33 5.28
N SER A 5 -4.99 -10.56 4.79
CA SER A 5 -3.79 -11.38 5.00
C SER A 5 -2.59 -10.78 4.28
N GLN A 6 -1.38 -11.25 4.62
CA GLN A 6 -0.17 -10.80 3.94
C GLN A 6 -0.22 -11.14 2.44
N GLU A 7 -0.73 -12.32 2.06
CA GLU A 7 -0.85 -12.67 0.65
C GLU A 7 -1.83 -11.78 -0.11
N GLN A 8 -2.90 -11.33 0.54
CA GLN A 8 -3.86 -10.40 -0.05
C GLN A 8 -3.24 -9.00 -0.24
N LEU A 9 -2.50 -8.50 0.75
CA LEU A 9 -1.80 -7.22 0.61
C LEU A 9 -0.75 -7.27 -0.51
N GLN A 10 -0.02 -8.38 -0.61
CA GLN A 10 0.96 -8.60 -1.67
C GLN A 10 0.29 -8.62 -3.04
N ALA A 11 -0.80 -9.39 -3.21
CA ALA A 11 -1.53 -9.48 -4.47
C ALA A 11 -2.09 -8.12 -4.94
N ILE A 12 -2.62 -7.31 -4.01
CA ILE A 12 -3.09 -5.96 -4.31
C ILE A 12 -1.91 -5.06 -4.74
N ALA A 13 -0.80 -5.09 -4.01
CA ALA A 13 0.39 -4.30 -4.34
C ALA A 13 0.96 -4.70 -5.70
N ASP A 14 1.01 -6.00 -6.01
CA ASP A 14 1.49 -6.52 -7.29
C ASP A 14 0.61 -6.09 -8.46
N ALA A 15 -0.72 -6.15 -8.31
CA ALA A 15 -1.66 -5.71 -9.33
C ALA A 15 -1.56 -4.20 -9.60
N LEU A 16 -1.53 -3.38 -8.55
CA LEU A 16 -1.44 -1.92 -8.69
C LEU A 16 -0.08 -1.44 -9.20
N ALA A 17 0.99 -2.18 -8.92
CA ALA A 17 2.34 -1.88 -9.37
C ALA A 17 2.79 -2.73 -10.57
N ASP A 18 1.85 -3.25 -11.36
CA ASP A 18 2.15 -3.93 -12.62
C ASP A 18 3.09 -3.08 -13.51
N THR A 19 3.93 -3.75 -14.29
CA THR A 19 4.96 -3.08 -15.11
C THR A 19 4.37 -2.41 -16.35
N SER A 20 3.31 -2.98 -16.93
CA SER A 20 2.71 -2.53 -18.18
C SER A 20 1.50 -1.64 -17.92
N GLU A 21 0.60 -2.09 -17.04
CA GLU A 21 -0.71 -1.47 -16.80
C GLU A 21 -0.82 -0.78 -15.42
N GLY A 22 0.19 -0.96 -14.56
CA GLY A 22 0.18 -0.46 -13.20
C GLY A 22 0.54 1.01 -13.06
N LEU A 23 0.26 1.55 -11.88
CA LEU A 23 0.54 2.93 -11.51
C LEU A 23 2.03 3.24 -11.62
N ARG A 24 2.36 4.48 -11.98
CA ARG A 24 3.72 5.04 -12.01
C ARG A 24 4.11 5.55 -10.62
N GLY A 25 5.40 5.82 -10.42
CA GLY A 25 5.92 6.33 -9.14
C GLY A 25 5.17 7.57 -8.60
N PRO A 26 4.91 8.61 -9.43
CA PRO A 26 4.12 9.77 -8.99
C PRO A 26 2.65 9.43 -8.68
N GLU A 27 2.04 8.54 -9.44
CA GLU A 27 0.63 8.13 -9.26
C GLU A 27 0.43 7.33 -7.97
N ILE A 28 1.40 6.49 -7.61
CA ILE A 28 1.43 5.81 -6.30
C ILE A 28 1.47 6.84 -5.17
N GLY A 29 2.33 7.85 -5.27
CA GLY A 29 2.41 8.91 -4.26
C GLY A 29 1.10 9.68 -4.13
N HIS A 30 0.46 9.98 -5.27
CA HIS A 30 -0.84 10.61 -5.30
C HIS A 30 -1.93 9.73 -4.67
N LEU A 31 -1.99 8.45 -5.02
CA LEU A 31 -2.95 7.49 -4.43
C LEU A 31 -2.82 7.42 -2.90
N LEU A 32 -1.59 7.21 -2.40
CA LEU A 32 -1.33 7.10 -0.97
C LEU A 32 -1.74 8.38 -0.23
N THR A 33 -1.40 9.54 -0.79
CA THR A 33 -1.80 10.85 -0.24
C THR A 33 -3.31 11.02 -0.22
N SER A 34 -4.00 10.72 -1.32
CA SER A 34 -5.46 10.81 -1.44
C SER A 34 -6.19 9.88 -0.46
N CYS A 35 -5.62 8.71 -0.17
CA CYS A 35 -6.14 7.76 0.81
C CYS A 35 -5.70 8.07 2.26
N ARG A 36 -4.89 9.11 2.49
CA ARG A 36 -4.26 9.43 3.78
C ARG A 36 -3.42 8.28 4.34
N ILE A 37 -2.79 7.52 3.46
CA ILE A 37 -1.86 6.44 3.81
C ILE A 37 -0.45 7.01 3.79
N LYS A 38 0.33 6.72 4.82
CA LYS A 38 1.74 7.11 4.86
C LYS A 38 2.54 6.32 3.83
N ASP A 39 3.23 7.04 2.96
CA ASP A 39 4.22 6.47 2.04
C ASP A 39 5.54 6.26 2.78
N THR A 40 5.77 5.04 3.27
CA THR A 40 6.88 4.74 4.18
C THR A 40 8.24 4.74 3.48
N ASP A 41 8.27 4.30 2.23
CA ASP A 41 9.49 4.01 1.49
C ASP A 41 9.35 4.47 0.02
N PRO A 42 9.32 5.79 -0.27
CA PRO A 42 9.02 6.28 -1.62
C PRO A 42 10.07 5.93 -2.69
N ALA A 43 11.29 5.57 -2.26
CA ALA A 43 12.43 5.33 -3.14
C ALA A 43 12.62 3.86 -3.58
N ILE A 44 11.83 2.92 -3.05
CA ILE A 44 11.93 1.50 -3.42
C ILE A 44 11.04 1.17 -4.63
N THR A 45 11.07 -0.10 -5.06
CA THR A 45 10.23 -0.55 -6.18
C THR A 45 8.75 -0.35 -5.87
N LYS A 46 7.96 -0.07 -6.92
CA LYS A 46 6.53 0.22 -6.85
C LYS A 46 5.74 -0.78 -5.97
N ARG A 47 6.00 -2.08 -6.16
CA ARG A 47 5.35 -3.19 -5.45
C ARG A 47 5.63 -3.13 -3.95
N HIS A 48 6.90 -3.06 -3.57
CA HIS A 48 7.29 -3.02 -2.15
C HIS A 48 6.83 -1.71 -1.49
N ARG A 49 6.85 -0.58 -2.19
CA ARG A 49 6.34 0.71 -1.68
C ARG A 49 4.87 0.62 -1.30
N LEU A 50 4.03 0.08 -2.19
CA LEU A 50 2.60 -0.13 -1.92
C LEU A 50 2.38 -1.13 -0.78
N TYR A 51 3.07 -2.27 -0.81
CA TYR A 51 2.95 -3.29 0.24
C TYR A 51 3.30 -2.71 1.62
N ASN A 52 4.45 -2.03 1.75
CA ASN A 52 4.89 -1.44 3.01
C ASN A 52 3.91 -0.37 3.49
N ALA A 53 3.42 0.49 2.61
CA ALA A 53 2.43 1.51 2.96
C ALA A 53 1.12 0.88 3.46
N PHE A 54 0.60 -0.16 2.78
CA PHE A 54 -0.61 -0.85 3.20
C PHE A 54 -0.44 -1.62 4.50
N ALA A 55 0.67 -2.35 4.66
CA ALA A 55 0.99 -3.06 5.88
C ALA A 55 1.17 -2.10 7.06
N HIS A 56 1.86 -0.97 6.85
CA HIS A 56 1.99 0.09 7.84
C HIS A 56 0.62 0.63 8.25
N GLU A 57 -0.25 0.95 7.29
CA GLU A 57 -1.59 1.45 7.58
C GLU A 57 -2.43 0.43 8.34
N GLN A 58 -2.43 -0.84 7.92
CA GLN A 58 -3.17 -1.91 8.61
C GLN A 58 -2.65 -2.13 10.04
N ASN A 59 -1.34 -2.06 10.25
CA ASN A 59 -0.72 -2.16 11.57
C ASN A 59 -0.94 -0.91 12.43
N THR A 60 -1.02 0.28 11.84
CA THR A 60 -1.25 1.54 12.56
C THR A 60 -2.71 1.68 12.96
N ARG A 61 -3.64 1.19 12.13
CA ARG A 61 -5.09 1.17 12.42
C ARG A 61 -5.50 0.17 13.51
N ARG A 62 -4.54 -0.50 14.19
CA ARG A 62 -4.79 -1.39 15.33
C ARG A 62 -5.76 -0.73 16.31
N ASP A 63 -6.94 -1.34 16.42
CA ASP A 63 -7.95 -1.15 17.46
C ASP A 63 -8.67 0.22 17.51
N ARG A 64 -9.56 0.51 16.55
CA ARG A 64 -10.59 1.57 16.72
C ARG A 64 -11.71 1.18 17.72
N THR A 65 -11.59 0.05 18.41
CA THR A 65 -12.66 -0.55 19.23
C THR A 65 -12.22 -0.98 20.63
N ARG A 66 -11.14 -0.42 21.16
CA ARG A 66 -10.94 -0.39 22.62
C ARG A 66 -11.40 0.95 23.18
#